data_AF-A0A2H4T8P7-F1
#
_entry.id   AF-A0A2H4T8P7-F1
#
_cell.length_a   1.000
_cell.length_b   1.000
_cell.length_c   1.000
_cell.angle_alpha   90.00
_cell.angle_beta   90.00
_cell.angle_gamma   90.00
#
_symmetry.space_group_name_H-M   'P 1'
#
loop_
_entity.id
_entity.type
_entity.pdbx_description
1 polymer ?
#
loop_
_entity_poly.entity_id
_entity_poly.type
_entity_poly.pdbx_seq_one_letter_code
_entity_poly.pdbx_strand_id
1 'polypeptide(L)' 'MSASQSAVRSRAEAVQVSRALDWMILFTLFTVVLGGYHIHYMLTGGDWDFW' A
#
# COMPACT_ATOMS: atom_id res chain seq x y z
N MET A 1 -13.00 -26.47 -24.64
CA MET A 1 -12.77 -25.66 -23.42
C MET A 1 -11.52 -24.83 -23.65
N SER A 2 -11.63 -23.50 -23.69
CA SER A 2 -10.45 -22.62 -23.75
C SER A 2 -9.76 -22.68 -22.39
N ALA A 3 -8.50 -23.07 -22.33
CA ALA A 3 -7.73 -22.99 -21.10
C ALA A 3 -7.58 -21.51 -20.72
N SER A 4 -7.89 -21.14 -19.47
CA SER A 4 -7.63 -19.78 -18.98
C SER A 4 -6.13 -19.50 -19.04
N GLN A 5 -5.73 -18.48 -19.79
CA GLN A 5 -4.35 -18.04 -19.83
C GLN A 5 -3.97 -17.40 -18.49
N SER A 6 -2.89 -17.85 -17.87
CA SER A 6 -2.42 -17.35 -16.56
C SER A 6 -1.33 -16.29 -16.72
N ALA A 7 -1.38 -15.25 -15.89
CA ALA A 7 -0.32 -14.24 -15.77
C ALA A 7 0.95 -14.78 -15.08
N VAL A 8 0.84 -15.92 -14.38
CA VAL A 8 1.93 -16.60 -13.65
C VAL A 8 2.05 -18.05 -14.09
N ARG A 9 3.23 -18.65 -13.93
CA ARG A 9 3.57 -20.00 -14.38
C ARG A 9 3.46 -21.05 -13.26
N SER A 10 3.34 -20.64 -12.00
CA SER A 10 3.17 -21.57 -10.88
C SER A 10 2.37 -20.97 -9.71
N ARG A 11 1.85 -21.84 -8.83
CA ARG A 11 1.21 -21.41 -7.57
C ARG A 11 2.19 -20.66 -6.67
N ALA A 12 3.45 -21.07 -6.61
CA ALA A 12 4.47 -20.41 -5.80
C ALA A 12 4.70 -18.98 -6.28
N GLU A 13 4.79 -18.77 -7.60
CA GLU A 13 4.90 -17.45 -8.22
C GLU A 13 3.67 -16.58 -7.93
N ALA A 14 2.46 -17.15 -8.01
CA ALA A 14 1.23 -16.44 -7.65
C ALA A 14 1.27 -15.89 -6.22
N VAL A 15 1.68 -16.73 -5.26
CA VAL A 15 1.80 -16.34 -3.85
C VAL A 15 2.89 -15.29 -3.66
N GLN A 16 4.06 -15.48 -4.29
CA GLN A 16 5.18 -14.55 -4.17
C GLN A 16 4.81 -13.16 -4.69
N VAL A 17 4.23 -13.06 -5.89
CA VAL A 17 3.84 -11.77 -6.48
C VAL A 17 2.72 -11.12 -5.67
N SER A 18 1.72 -11.91 -5.22
CA SER A 18 0.66 -11.36 -4.36
C SER A 18 1.22 -10.74 -3.08
N ARG A 19 2.16 -11.40 -2.40
CA ARG A 19 2.74 -10.90 -1.16
C ARG A 19 3.69 -9.72 -1.40
N ALA A 20 4.35 -9.66 -2.55
CA ALA A 20 5.12 -8.48 -2.94
C ALA A 20 4.18 -7.26 -3.12
N LEU A 21 3.04 -7.45 -3.79
CA LEU A 21 2.04 -6.41 -3.94
C LEU A 21 1.43 -5.99 -2.59
N ASP A 22 1.16 -6.93 -1.68
CA ASP A 22 0.69 -6.60 -0.32
C ASP A 22 1.61 -5.58 0.35
N TRP A 23 2.94 -5.80 0.29
CA TRP A 23 3.92 -4.88 0.87
C TRP A 23 4.00 -3.55 0.13
N MET A 24 3.93 -3.56 -1.21
CA MET A 24 3.93 -2.33 -1.99
C MET A 24 2.70 -1.47 -1.70
N ILE A 25 1.52 -2.10 -1.63
CA ILE A 25 0.25 -1.45 -1.32
C ILE A 25 0.28 -0.93 0.11
N LEU A 26 0.70 -1.74 1.08
CA LEU A 26 0.80 -1.36 2.48
C LEU A 26 1.73 -0.15 2.65
N PHE A 27 2.93 -0.20 2.05
CA PHE A 27 3.89 0.89 2.13
C PHE A 27 3.35 2.18 1.48
N THR A 28 2.73 2.07 0.31
CA THR A 28 2.19 3.22 -0.43
C THR A 28 1.04 3.84 0.35
N LEU A 29 0.06 3.05 0.79
CA LEU A 29 -1.07 3.56 1.55
C LEU A 29 -0.63 4.16 2.88
N PHE A 30 0.30 3.51 3.59
CA PHE A 30 0.86 4.04 4.83
C PHE A 30 1.48 5.42 4.62
N THR A 31 2.37 5.57 3.64
CA THR A 31 3.09 6.84 3.41
C THR A 31 2.21 7.94 2.85
N VAL A 32 1.27 7.62 1.95
CA VAL A 32 0.31 8.60 1.40
C VAL A 32 -0.64 9.09 2.49
N VAL A 33 -1.23 8.17 3.27
CA VAL A 33 -2.12 8.54 4.37
C VAL A 33 -1.34 9.29 5.45
N LEU A 34 -0.14 8.83 5.82
CA LEU A 34 0.70 9.52 6.80
C LEU A 34 1.03 10.94 6.32
N GLY A 35 1.48 11.12 5.08
CA GLY A 35 1.83 12.44 4.56
C GLY A 35 0.61 13.37 4.52
N GLY A 36 -0.52 12.89 3.99
CA GLY A 36 -1.76 13.66 3.94
C GLY A 36 -2.31 14.00 5.32
N TYR A 37 -2.34 13.03 6.22
CA TYR A 37 -2.81 13.21 7.59
C TYR A 37 -1.88 14.12 8.39
N HIS A 38 -0.56 13.95 8.26
CA HIS A 38 0.43 14.80 8.91
C HIS A 38 0.26 16.26 8.48
N ILE A 39 0.15 16.54 7.18
CA ILE A 39 -0.08 17.90 6.69
C ILE A 39 -1.43 18.43 7.20
N HIS A 40 -2.50 17.64 7.08
CA HIS A 40 -3.82 18.05 7.54
C HIS A 40 -3.83 18.41 9.03
N TYR A 41 -3.27 17.54 9.86
CA TYR A 41 -3.24 17.72 11.31
C TYR A 41 -2.29 18.85 11.70
N MET A 42 -1.10 18.94 11.11
CA MET A 42 -0.17 20.06 11.32
C MET A 42 -0.85 21.41 11.04
N LEU A 43 -1.67 21.51 9.99
CA LEU A 43 -2.31 22.77 9.60
C LEU A 43 -3.59 23.10 10.38
N THR A 44 -4.17 22.14 11.11
CA THR A 44 -5.46 22.33 11.82
C THR A 44 -5.34 22.25 13.33
N GLY A 45 -4.43 21.41 13.83
CA GLY A 45 -4.19 21.16 15.24
C GLY A 45 -2.71 21.17 15.64
N GLY A 46 -1.79 21.43 14.70
CA GLY A 46 -0.35 21.30 14.93
C GLY A 46 0.22 22.26 15.97
N ASP A 47 -0.38 23.44 16.13
CA ASP A 47 0.08 24.42 17.11
C ASP A 47 -0.01 23.90 18.55
N TRP A 48 -1.00 23.03 18.87
CA TRP A 48 -1.12 22.38 20.19
C TRP A 48 -0.35 21.05 20.28
N ASP A 49 0.13 20.51 19.15
CA ASP A 49 0.91 19.27 19.10
C ASP A 49 2.42 19.55 19.21
N PHE A 50 2.87 20.73 18.75
CA PHE A 50 4.28 21.14 18.78
C PHE A 50 4.73 21.71 20.13
N TRP A 51 3.85 22.39 20.86
CA TRP A 51 4.16 23.14 22.08
C TRP A 51 3.15 22.83 23.18
#